data_AF-A0A914D7H7-F1
#
_entry.id   AF-A0A914D7H7-F1
#
_cell.length_a   1.000
_cell.length_b   1.000
_cell.length_c   1.000
_cell.angle_alpha   90.00
_cell.angle_beta   90.00
_cell.angle_gamma   90.00
#
_symmetry.space_group_name_H-M   'P 1'
#
loop_
_entity.id
_entity.type
_entity.pdbx_description
1 polymer ?
#
loop_
_entity_poly.entity_id
_entity_poly.type
_entity_poly.pdbx_seq_one_letter_code
_entity_poly.pdbx_strand_id
1 'polypeptide(L)'
;MCVYLNLMAGSSKTKTSEFLSDVSFDETITSSPYLKPIRMKFTRDGQQITWDIGVELDCAVTILYHTEKKALLFVRQFRPPVFVRRVSLLTENVGKPLNEINWSEYPISLGITTECCAGLLDKPGLSPQQIVQEEILEEVGYQVPLEKIKFLKTALKSVGVTGAFEHLFYTEIDESMKVSEGGGDDTENIEKVYLDLNEAKAILKADVTLSPPGLLYGVQCCRVVAEDKLIFLQAVWRHGDRSPTTTFPTDPNQEATWHQGWGQLSALGMKQHVRLGQTLRQRYIVNNPGNLNLSPSYTNYEIYVRSSDVNRTLISAMSNMIGFYGAANVTAGLDYPDMPEWPGKFVPIAVHTVDHPYDYIGNTDSICPRRDQIWELVKQTPEWQNLTQENQPMFDALSSITGWNVTLDKIGTIFSAMYIEV
;
A
#
# COMPACT_ATOMS: atom_id res chain seq x y z
N MET A 1 -35.04 5.80 8.44
CA MET A 1 -34.22 6.60 9.36
C MET A 1 -33.21 7.34 8.48
N CYS A 2 -33.57 8.57 8.08
CA CYS A 2 -32.83 9.41 7.14
C CYS A 2 -31.58 9.97 7.82
N VAL A 3 -30.40 9.61 7.33
CA VAL A 3 -29.12 10.15 7.81
C VAL A 3 -28.90 11.50 7.14
N TYR A 4 -29.02 12.58 7.93
CA TYR A 4 -28.67 13.93 7.52
C TYR A 4 -27.18 14.00 7.19
N LEU A 5 -26.86 14.30 5.92
CA LEU A 5 -25.53 14.62 5.43
C LEU A 5 -25.12 16.02 5.91
N ASN A 6 -24.54 16.10 7.10
CA ASN A 6 -23.72 17.25 7.49
C ASN A 6 -22.35 17.09 6.83
N LEU A 7 -22.22 17.66 5.62
CA LEU A 7 -20.94 17.79 4.93
C LEU A 7 -20.13 18.91 5.60
N MET A 8 -18.90 18.56 5.98
CA MET A 8 -17.89 19.44 6.58
C MET A 8 -17.80 20.77 5.83
N ALA A 9 -18.22 21.85 6.48
CA ALA A 9 -17.94 23.21 6.07
C ALA A 9 -16.47 23.52 6.36
N GLY A 10 -15.59 23.21 5.42
CA GLY A 10 -14.27 23.83 5.34
C GLY A 10 -14.44 25.29 4.95
N SER A 11 -13.87 26.20 5.74
CA SER A 11 -13.97 27.64 5.55
C SER A 11 -13.21 28.10 4.30
N SER A 12 -13.84 28.02 3.14
CA SER A 12 -13.51 28.84 1.96
C SER A 12 -14.68 29.79 1.72
N LYS A 13 -14.39 31.05 1.39
CA LYS A 13 -15.38 32.08 1.03
C LYS A 13 -16.00 31.72 -0.34
N THR A 14 -16.79 30.67 -0.43
CA THR A 14 -17.58 30.38 -1.63
C THR A 14 -18.71 31.40 -1.77
N LYS A 15 -18.97 31.87 -3.00
CA LYS A 15 -20.22 32.56 -3.37
C LYS A 15 -21.39 31.60 -3.13
N THR A 16 -21.90 31.56 -1.91
CA THR A 16 -22.90 30.58 -1.45
C THR A 16 -24.33 30.87 -1.90
N SER A 17 -24.54 31.86 -2.78
CA SER A 17 -25.87 32.39 -3.11
C SER A 17 -26.21 32.38 -4.61
N GLU A 18 -25.51 31.61 -5.43
CA GLU A 18 -25.84 31.50 -6.86
C GLU A 18 -26.88 30.40 -7.10
N PHE A 19 -27.88 30.71 -7.92
CA PHE A 19 -29.03 29.85 -8.26
C PHE A 19 -29.20 29.85 -9.77
N LEU A 20 -29.62 28.72 -10.32
CA LEU A 20 -29.98 28.64 -11.74
C LEU A 20 -31.30 29.36 -12.00
N SER A 21 -31.47 29.89 -13.21
CA SER A 21 -32.76 30.33 -13.74
C SER A 21 -33.05 29.63 -15.06
N ASP A 22 -34.32 29.62 -15.48
CA ASP A 22 -34.74 29.15 -16.82
C ASP A 22 -34.29 27.72 -17.17
N VAL A 23 -34.25 26.83 -16.17
CA VAL A 23 -33.82 25.44 -16.33
C VAL A 23 -34.86 24.65 -17.12
N SER A 24 -34.43 24.01 -18.21
CA SER A 24 -35.24 23.09 -19.02
C SER A 24 -34.43 21.87 -19.43
N PHE A 25 -35.10 20.79 -19.78
CA PHE A 25 -34.49 19.52 -20.18
C PHE A 25 -34.95 19.13 -21.57
N ASP A 26 -34.00 18.83 -22.45
CA ASP A 26 -34.25 18.20 -23.75
C ASP A 26 -33.91 16.71 -23.65
N GLU A 27 -34.92 15.85 -23.73
CA GLU A 27 -34.78 14.40 -23.67
C GLU A 27 -34.47 13.78 -25.05
N THR A 28 -34.39 14.59 -26.11
CA THR A 28 -34.26 14.16 -27.51
C THR A 28 -32.90 14.53 -28.12
N ILE A 29 -31.84 14.50 -27.30
CA ILE A 29 -30.46 14.83 -27.69
C ILE A 29 -29.99 13.90 -28.82
N THR A 30 -29.81 14.47 -30.01
CA THR A 30 -29.33 13.73 -31.20
C THR A 30 -28.09 14.36 -31.85
N SER A 31 -27.70 15.56 -31.44
CA SER A 31 -26.68 16.39 -32.10
C SER A 31 -25.55 16.86 -31.18
N SER A 32 -25.43 16.32 -29.96
CA SER A 32 -24.38 16.74 -29.02
C SER A 32 -22.97 16.42 -29.58
N PRO A 33 -22.04 17.38 -29.54
CA PRO A 33 -20.65 17.14 -29.94
C PRO A 33 -19.83 16.38 -28.88
N TYR A 34 -20.32 16.30 -27.64
CA TYR A 34 -19.56 15.75 -26.50
C TYR A 34 -20.07 14.38 -26.03
N LEU A 35 -21.37 14.11 -26.19
CA LEU A 35 -22.01 12.87 -25.71
C LEU A 35 -23.05 12.41 -26.73
N LYS A 36 -22.84 11.23 -27.31
CA LYS A 36 -23.80 10.63 -28.24
C LYS A 36 -24.50 9.43 -27.60
N PRO A 37 -25.77 9.57 -27.17
CA PRO A 37 -26.54 8.44 -26.68
C PRO A 37 -26.88 7.49 -27.84
N ILE A 38 -26.55 6.21 -27.69
CA ILE A 38 -26.87 5.15 -28.65
C ILE A 38 -27.46 3.94 -27.93
N ARG A 39 -28.29 3.18 -28.64
CA ARG A 39 -28.85 1.91 -28.16
C ARG A 39 -28.29 0.75 -28.98
N MET A 40 -27.50 -0.10 -28.36
CA MET A 40 -26.98 -1.31 -28.96
C MET A 40 -27.96 -2.46 -28.73
N LYS A 41 -28.26 -3.22 -29.79
CA LYS A 41 -29.02 -4.47 -29.72
C LYS A 41 -28.14 -5.61 -30.22
N PHE A 42 -27.98 -6.66 -29.42
CA PHE A 42 -27.11 -7.79 -29.77
C PHE A 42 -27.64 -9.09 -29.17
N THR A 43 -27.19 -10.22 -29.71
CA THR A 43 -27.54 -11.55 -29.19
C THR A 43 -26.35 -12.13 -28.45
N ARG A 44 -26.56 -12.61 -27.22
CA ARG A 44 -25.56 -13.33 -26.42
C ARG A 44 -26.23 -14.55 -25.78
N ASP A 45 -25.63 -15.72 -25.96
CA ASP A 45 -26.15 -17.00 -25.46
C ASP A 45 -27.62 -17.26 -25.87
N GLY A 46 -27.96 -16.89 -27.11
CA GLY A 46 -29.32 -17.05 -27.67
C GLY A 46 -30.34 -16.03 -27.17
N GLN A 47 -29.98 -15.11 -26.27
CA GLN A 47 -30.86 -14.06 -25.78
C GLN A 47 -30.57 -12.72 -26.46
N GLN A 48 -31.63 -12.02 -26.87
CA GLN A 48 -31.52 -10.66 -27.37
C GLN A 48 -31.40 -9.69 -26.20
N ILE A 49 -30.30 -8.92 -26.19
CA ILE A 49 -29.98 -7.93 -25.16
C ILE A 49 -30.03 -6.54 -25.80
N THR A 50 -30.55 -5.57 -25.05
CA THR A 50 -30.51 -4.15 -25.38
C THR A 50 -29.67 -3.43 -24.33
N TRP A 51 -28.76 -2.57 -24.76
CA TRP A 51 -27.89 -1.80 -23.88
C TRP A 51 -27.77 -0.36 -24.37
N ASP A 52 -27.91 0.59 -23.45
CA ASP A 52 -27.77 2.02 -23.75
C ASP A 52 -26.35 2.48 -23.42
N ILE A 53 -25.73 3.22 -24.34
CA ILE A 53 -24.33 3.65 -24.29
C ILE A 53 -24.28 5.16 -24.51
N GLY A 54 -23.52 5.86 -23.69
CA GLY A 54 -23.19 7.27 -23.89
C GLY A 54 -21.79 7.39 -24.47
N VAL A 55 -21.66 7.53 -25.79
CA VAL A 55 -20.33 7.66 -26.41
C VAL A 55 -19.78 9.04 -26.11
N GLU A 56 -18.67 9.10 -25.38
CA GLU A 56 -17.94 10.31 -24.97
C GLU A 56 -16.50 10.26 -25.49
N LEU A 57 -15.80 11.40 -25.43
CA LEU A 57 -14.35 11.47 -25.67
C LEU A 57 -13.56 10.99 -24.45
N ASP A 58 -12.37 10.47 -24.71
CA ASP A 58 -11.37 10.24 -23.67
C ASP A 58 -10.93 11.58 -23.05
N CYS A 59 -10.41 11.56 -21.82
CA CYS A 59 -9.91 12.77 -21.15
C CYS A 59 -8.51 12.58 -20.57
N ALA A 60 -7.79 13.69 -20.39
CA ALA A 60 -6.50 13.73 -19.72
C ALA A 60 -6.63 14.56 -18.43
N VAL A 61 -6.04 14.06 -17.35
CA VAL A 61 -6.25 14.57 -15.98
C VAL A 61 -4.90 14.64 -15.26
N THR A 62 -4.70 15.67 -14.44
CA THR A 62 -3.42 15.87 -13.73
C THR A 62 -3.58 16.15 -12.25
N ILE A 63 -2.73 15.47 -11.49
CA ILE A 63 -2.50 15.79 -10.08
C ILE A 63 -1.33 16.78 -9.99
N LEU A 64 -1.59 17.91 -9.36
CA LEU A 64 -0.62 19.00 -9.21
C LEU A 64 -0.16 19.08 -7.77
N TYR A 65 1.15 19.00 -7.54
CA TYR A 65 1.74 19.26 -6.23
C TYR A 65 2.52 20.56 -6.23
N HIS A 66 2.11 21.52 -5.42
CA HIS A 66 2.82 22.78 -5.25
C HIS A 66 3.93 22.61 -4.22
N THR A 67 5.18 22.75 -4.65
CA THR A 67 6.37 22.44 -3.82
C THR A 67 6.55 23.44 -2.67
N GLU A 68 6.37 24.74 -2.92
CA GLU A 68 6.50 25.77 -1.89
C GLU A 68 5.34 25.74 -0.87
N LYS A 69 4.10 25.61 -1.34
CA LYS A 69 2.91 25.53 -0.48
C LYS A 69 2.76 24.17 0.21
N LYS A 70 3.51 23.15 -0.24
CA LYS A 70 3.42 21.76 0.23
C LYS A 70 1.99 21.21 0.21
N ALA A 71 1.27 21.53 -0.87
CA ALA A 71 -0.15 21.27 -1.02
C ALA A 71 -0.47 20.74 -2.41
N LEU A 72 -1.49 19.88 -2.50
CA LEU A 72 -2.08 19.48 -3.77
C LEU A 72 -3.00 20.59 -4.27
N LEU A 73 -2.91 20.92 -5.55
CA LEU A 73 -3.79 21.88 -6.22
C LEU A 73 -4.88 21.14 -6.98
N PHE A 74 -6.11 21.42 -6.61
CA PHE A 74 -7.34 20.94 -7.25
C PHE A 74 -8.17 22.11 -7.76
N VAL A 75 -9.18 21.79 -8.56
CA VAL A 75 -10.17 22.73 -9.07
C VAL A 75 -11.55 22.39 -8.50
N ARG A 76 -12.37 23.42 -8.27
CA ARG A 76 -13.78 23.28 -7.91
C ARG A 76 -14.62 23.98 -8.96
N GLN A 77 -15.63 23.27 -9.43
CA GLN A 77 -16.50 23.75 -10.49
C GLN A 77 -17.88 23.13 -10.40
N PHE A 78 -18.86 23.76 -11.06
CA PHE A 78 -20.24 23.30 -11.08
C PHE A 78 -20.42 22.19 -12.11
N ARG A 79 -20.91 21.03 -11.67
CA ARG A 79 -21.27 19.91 -12.54
C ARG A 79 -22.79 19.71 -12.53
N PRO A 80 -23.50 20.11 -13.61
CA PRO A 80 -24.96 19.99 -13.70
C PRO A 80 -25.50 18.57 -13.37
N PRO A 81 -24.88 17.46 -13.81
CA PRO A 81 -25.38 16.11 -13.47
C PRO A 81 -25.38 15.82 -11.96
N VAL A 82 -24.38 16.35 -11.23
CA VAL A 82 -24.29 16.20 -9.76
C VAL A 82 -25.37 17.03 -9.07
N PHE A 83 -25.59 18.26 -9.53
CA PHE A 83 -26.67 19.13 -9.05
C PHE A 83 -28.04 18.47 -9.23
N VAL A 84 -28.35 18.05 -10.46
CA VAL A 84 -29.61 17.38 -10.82
C VAL A 84 -29.84 16.18 -9.92
N ARG A 85 -28.85 15.28 -9.83
CA ARG A 85 -28.95 14.08 -8.99
C ARG A 85 -29.22 14.40 -7.54
N ARG A 86 -28.50 15.36 -6.94
CA ARG A 86 -28.63 15.65 -5.51
C ARG A 86 -29.95 16.32 -5.17
N VAL A 87 -30.41 17.27 -5.99
CA VAL A 87 -31.71 17.94 -5.81
C VAL A 87 -32.86 16.95 -5.99
N SER A 88 -32.80 16.06 -6.99
CA SER A 88 -33.84 15.03 -7.20
C SER A 88 -33.92 13.99 -6.07
N LEU A 89 -32.87 13.84 -5.27
CA LEU A 89 -32.86 12.94 -4.09
C LEU A 89 -33.35 13.60 -2.80
N LEU A 90 -33.67 14.91 -2.82
CA LEU A 90 -34.27 15.59 -1.68
C LEU A 90 -35.70 15.08 -1.45
N THR A 91 -36.14 15.03 -0.19
CA THR A 91 -37.36 14.31 0.20
C THR A 91 -38.60 14.87 -0.50
N GLU A 92 -38.62 16.18 -0.73
CA GLU A 92 -39.65 16.93 -1.43
C GLU A 92 -39.66 16.70 -2.95
N ASN A 93 -38.60 16.13 -3.54
CA ASN A 93 -38.44 15.95 -4.99
C ASN A 93 -38.38 14.48 -5.43
N VAL A 94 -38.18 13.54 -4.50
CA VAL A 94 -38.12 12.10 -4.84
C VAL A 94 -39.40 11.68 -5.57
N GLY A 95 -39.22 11.12 -6.76
CA GLY A 95 -40.31 10.63 -7.62
C GLY A 95 -40.96 11.68 -8.52
N LYS A 96 -40.59 12.97 -8.39
CA LYS A 96 -41.06 14.00 -9.32
C LYS A 96 -40.35 13.89 -10.67
N PRO A 97 -41.08 14.04 -11.79
CA PRO A 97 -40.49 14.34 -13.09
C PRO A 97 -39.58 15.58 -13.04
N LEU A 98 -38.51 15.62 -13.85
CA LEU A 98 -37.52 16.71 -13.81
C LEU A 98 -38.14 18.09 -14.10
N ASN A 99 -39.18 18.14 -14.94
CA ASN A 99 -39.91 19.36 -15.29
C ASN A 99 -40.86 19.87 -14.19
N GLU A 100 -41.10 19.09 -13.13
CA GLU A 100 -41.94 19.47 -11.98
C GLU A 100 -41.12 19.98 -10.79
N ILE A 101 -39.78 19.90 -10.87
CA ILE A 101 -38.88 20.39 -9.81
C ILE A 101 -38.60 21.89 -10.05
N ASN A 102 -38.77 22.71 -9.02
CA ASN A 102 -38.39 24.12 -9.08
C ASN A 102 -36.88 24.29 -8.84
N TRP A 103 -36.08 24.15 -9.91
CA TRP A 103 -34.62 24.17 -9.83
C TRP A 103 -34.03 25.47 -9.27
N SER A 104 -34.73 26.59 -9.44
CA SER A 104 -34.29 27.91 -8.99
C SER A 104 -34.32 28.10 -7.47
N GLU A 105 -34.90 27.15 -6.72
CA GLU A 105 -34.89 27.18 -5.25
C GLU A 105 -33.63 26.59 -4.63
N TYR A 106 -32.75 25.97 -5.43
CA TYR A 106 -31.60 25.23 -4.93
C TYR A 106 -30.28 25.89 -5.33
N PRO A 107 -29.35 26.09 -4.39
CA PRO A 107 -28.08 26.76 -4.68
C PRO A 107 -27.16 25.85 -5.50
N ILE A 108 -26.41 26.43 -6.44
CA ILE A 108 -25.48 25.67 -7.30
C ILE A 108 -24.39 24.93 -6.50
N SER A 109 -24.16 25.32 -5.24
CA SER A 109 -23.26 24.63 -4.31
C SER A 109 -23.60 23.15 -4.14
N LEU A 110 -24.84 22.73 -4.41
CA LEU A 110 -25.23 21.32 -4.43
C LEU A 110 -24.59 20.54 -5.60
N GLY A 111 -24.16 21.21 -6.67
CA GLY A 111 -23.47 20.64 -7.82
C GLY A 111 -21.96 20.90 -7.87
N ILE A 112 -21.39 21.58 -6.89
CA ILE A 112 -19.94 21.85 -6.87
C ILE A 112 -19.18 20.60 -6.49
N THR A 113 -18.27 20.18 -7.35
CA THR A 113 -17.33 19.07 -7.12
C THR A 113 -15.93 19.60 -6.88
N THR A 114 -15.08 18.79 -6.26
CA THR A 114 -13.62 19.01 -6.26
C THR A 114 -12.99 18.00 -7.19
N GLU A 115 -12.16 18.45 -8.12
CA GLU A 115 -11.65 17.65 -9.24
C GLU A 115 -10.17 17.96 -9.50
N CYS A 116 -9.51 17.06 -10.21
CA CYS A 116 -8.19 17.32 -10.78
C CYS A 116 -8.32 18.24 -11.99
N CYS A 117 -7.25 18.95 -12.32
CA CYS A 117 -7.17 19.72 -13.57
C CYS A 117 -7.25 18.77 -14.77
N ALA A 118 -8.14 19.03 -15.72
CA ALA A 118 -8.51 18.04 -16.73
C ALA A 118 -9.07 18.63 -18.02
N GLY A 119 -8.84 17.93 -19.15
CA GLY A 119 -9.33 18.33 -20.46
C GLY A 119 -9.74 17.13 -21.32
N LEU A 120 -10.63 17.37 -22.27
CA LEU A 120 -11.05 16.36 -23.24
C LEU A 120 -9.99 16.18 -24.34
N LEU A 121 -9.90 14.98 -24.90
CA LEU A 121 -9.08 14.74 -26.10
C LEU A 121 -9.89 15.10 -27.35
N ASP A 122 -10.16 16.39 -27.54
CA ASP A 122 -10.97 16.94 -28.63
C ASP A 122 -10.14 17.67 -29.70
N LYS A 123 -8.91 18.06 -29.38
CA LYS A 123 -7.96 18.74 -30.29
C LYS A 123 -7.16 17.72 -31.13
N PRO A 124 -7.35 17.66 -32.46
CA PRO A 124 -6.66 16.67 -33.31
C PRO A 124 -5.14 16.87 -33.31
N GLY A 125 -4.39 15.78 -33.11
CA GLY A 125 -2.93 15.76 -33.22
C GLY A 125 -2.18 16.10 -31.93
N LEU A 126 -2.87 16.46 -30.85
CA LEU A 126 -2.27 16.62 -29.53
C LEU A 126 -2.27 15.29 -28.77
N SER A 127 -1.18 15.02 -28.06
CA SER A 127 -1.09 13.91 -27.11
C SER A 127 -1.83 14.24 -25.81
N PRO A 128 -2.26 13.23 -25.03
CA PRO A 128 -2.93 13.48 -23.74
C PRO A 128 -2.08 14.32 -22.78
N GLN A 129 -0.74 14.20 -22.86
CA GLN A 129 0.20 14.99 -22.08
C GLN A 129 0.23 16.47 -22.51
N GLN A 130 0.10 16.76 -23.81
CA GLN A 130 0.00 18.12 -24.33
C GLN A 130 -1.35 18.76 -23.99
N ILE A 131 -2.44 17.99 -24.07
CA ILE A 131 -3.77 18.46 -23.61
C ILE A 131 -3.67 18.91 -22.15
N VAL A 132 -3.18 18.04 -21.27
CA VAL A 132 -2.97 18.38 -19.86
C VAL A 132 -2.10 19.63 -19.66
N GLN A 133 -1.06 19.82 -20.46
CA GLN A 133 -0.22 21.02 -20.35
C GLN A 133 -1.01 22.30 -20.63
N GLU A 134 -1.88 22.28 -21.64
CA GLU A 134 -2.78 23.39 -21.96
C GLU A 134 -3.78 23.63 -20.82
N GLU A 135 -4.38 22.57 -20.28
CA GLU A 135 -5.34 22.68 -19.16
C GLU A 135 -4.72 23.24 -17.88
N ILE A 136 -3.47 22.84 -17.56
CA ILE A 136 -2.76 23.40 -16.39
C ILE A 136 -2.55 24.91 -16.57
N LEU A 137 -2.27 25.35 -17.79
CA LEU A 137 -2.12 26.78 -18.08
C LEU A 137 -3.47 27.51 -18.02
N GLU A 138 -4.52 26.92 -18.59
CA GLU A 138 -5.85 27.51 -18.72
C GLU A 138 -6.61 27.56 -17.39
N GLU A 139 -6.72 26.43 -16.69
CA GLU A 139 -7.52 26.34 -15.47
C GLU A 139 -6.81 26.94 -14.26
N VAL A 140 -5.48 26.72 -14.14
CA VAL A 140 -4.74 27.06 -12.92
C VAL A 140 -3.57 28.03 -13.11
N GLY A 141 -3.23 28.39 -14.35
CA GLY A 141 -2.33 29.50 -14.67
C GLY A 141 -0.84 29.19 -14.58
N TYR A 142 -0.44 27.91 -14.64
CA TYR A 142 0.96 27.50 -14.56
C TYR A 142 1.48 26.99 -15.91
N GLN A 143 2.59 27.54 -16.38
CA GLN A 143 3.27 27.08 -17.59
C GLN A 143 4.30 26.00 -17.25
N VAL A 144 3.86 24.74 -17.23
CA VAL A 144 4.70 23.59 -16.89
C VAL A 144 5.41 23.06 -18.14
N PRO A 145 6.75 22.87 -18.12
CA PRO A 145 7.46 22.20 -19.20
C PRO A 145 6.96 20.77 -19.42
N LEU A 146 6.77 20.37 -20.68
CA LEU A 146 6.13 19.11 -21.04
C LEU A 146 6.85 17.90 -20.41
N GLU A 147 8.18 17.93 -20.36
CA GLU A 147 9.03 16.88 -19.77
C GLU A 147 8.87 16.69 -18.26
N LYS A 148 8.29 17.68 -17.55
CA LYS A 148 7.97 17.57 -16.12
C LYS A 148 6.62 16.92 -15.86
N ILE A 149 5.78 16.74 -16.88
CA ILE A 149 4.46 16.11 -16.77
C ILE A 149 4.65 14.60 -16.93
N LYS A 150 4.47 13.85 -15.84
CA LYS A 150 4.74 12.41 -15.78
C LYS A 150 3.45 11.63 -15.94
N PHE A 151 3.42 10.71 -16.90
CA PHE A 151 2.34 9.75 -17.03
C PHE A 151 2.29 8.83 -15.80
N LEU A 152 1.09 8.61 -15.26
CA LEU A 152 0.85 7.65 -14.19
C LEU A 152 0.12 6.41 -14.71
N LYS A 153 -1.05 6.60 -15.32
CA LYS A 153 -1.96 5.48 -15.64
C LYS A 153 -3.00 5.88 -16.68
N THR A 154 -3.45 4.92 -17.48
CA THR A 154 -4.70 5.00 -18.24
C THR A 154 -5.71 4.03 -17.64
N ALA A 155 -6.94 4.48 -17.40
CA ALA A 155 -8.03 3.69 -16.82
C ALA A 155 -9.39 4.02 -17.45
N LEU A 156 -10.37 3.12 -17.32
CA LEU A 156 -11.74 3.40 -17.76
C LEU A 156 -12.44 4.31 -16.75
N LYS A 157 -12.96 5.45 -17.21
CA LYS A 157 -13.71 6.42 -16.40
C LYS A 157 -15.09 5.90 -16.00
N SER A 158 -15.77 5.23 -16.93
CA SER A 158 -17.10 4.65 -16.72
C SER A 158 -17.26 3.35 -17.51
N VAL A 159 -17.39 2.24 -16.79
CA VAL A 159 -17.43 0.89 -17.40
C VAL A 159 -18.81 0.51 -17.95
N GLY A 160 -19.89 1.07 -17.37
CA GLY A 160 -21.26 0.65 -17.69
C GLY A 160 -21.99 1.57 -18.68
N VAL A 161 -21.48 2.78 -18.90
CA VAL A 161 -22.17 3.82 -19.67
C VAL A 161 -21.36 4.26 -20.88
N THR A 162 -20.09 4.65 -20.70
CA THR A 162 -19.35 5.35 -21.78
C THR A 162 -18.20 4.54 -22.35
N GLY A 163 -17.49 3.78 -21.53
CA GLY A 163 -16.27 3.08 -21.93
C GLY A 163 -15.09 4.02 -22.21
N ALA A 164 -15.21 5.32 -21.94
CA ALA A 164 -14.15 6.31 -22.17
C ALA A 164 -12.96 6.11 -21.24
N PHE A 165 -11.75 6.38 -21.75
CA PHE A 165 -10.51 6.36 -20.98
C PHE A 165 -10.23 7.71 -20.31
N GLU A 166 -9.63 7.62 -19.13
CA GLU A 166 -9.00 8.71 -18.41
C GLU A 166 -7.49 8.45 -18.38
N HIS A 167 -6.71 9.41 -18.89
CA HIS A 167 -5.25 9.42 -18.87
C HIS A 167 -4.76 10.30 -17.72
N LEU A 168 -4.20 9.69 -16.68
CA LEU A 168 -3.78 10.37 -15.47
C LEU A 168 -2.28 10.69 -15.48
N PHE A 169 -1.97 11.93 -15.12
CA PHE A 169 -0.62 12.48 -15.03
C PHE A 169 -0.35 13.10 -13.65
N TYR A 170 0.92 13.36 -13.39
CA TYR A 170 1.40 14.06 -12.20
C TYR A 170 2.48 15.06 -12.57
N THR A 171 2.46 16.22 -11.94
CA THR A 171 3.58 17.15 -12.03
C THR A 171 3.71 18.02 -10.77
N GLU A 172 4.93 18.51 -10.56
CA GLU A 172 5.25 19.47 -9.51
C GLU A 172 5.27 20.87 -10.09
N ILE A 173 4.64 21.80 -9.37
CA ILE A 173 4.56 23.21 -9.73
C ILE A 173 5.17 24.08 -8.61
N ASP A 174 5.63 25.26 -8.99
CA ASP A 174 6.14 26.29 -8.09
C ASP A 174 5.77 27.67 -8.64
N GLU A 175 5.98 28.72 -7.85
CA GLU A 175 5.55 30.08 -8.22
C GLU A 175 6.36 30.63 -9.41
N SER A 176 7.51 30.04 -9.75
CA SER A 176 8.29 30.44 -10.93
C SER A 176 7.60 30.06 -12.25
N MET A 177 6.69 29.09 -12.23
CA MET A 177 5.90 28.66 -13.39
C MET A 177 4.57 29.42 -13.52
N LYS A 178 4.21 30.28 -12.56
CA LYS A 178 2.95 31.03 -12.56
C LYS A 178 2.99 32.14 -13.62
N VAL A 179 2.08 32.12 -14.58
CA VAL A 179 2.02 33.12 -15.66
C VAL A 179 0.69 33.86 -15.76
N SER A 180 -0.37 33.30 -15.17
CA SER A 180 -1.69 33.93 -15.05
C SER A 180 -2.42 33.42 -13.81
N GLU A 181 -3.60 33.96 -13.53
CA GLU A 181 -4.47 33.38 -12.51
C GLU A 181 -5.13 32.06 -12.95
N GLY A 182 -5.15 31.74 -14.25
CA GLY A 182 -6.03 30.72 -14.80
C GLY A 182 -7.50 31.12 -14.66
N GLY A 183 -8.40 30.14 -14.66
CA GLY A 183 -9.83 30.33 -14.47
C GLY A 183 -10.72 29.46 -15.36
N GLY A 184 -10.15 28.80 -16.37
CA GLY A 184 -10.91 28.14 -17.44
C GLY A 184 -11.27 29.12 -18.56
N ASP A 185 -12.18 28.72 -19.44
CA ASP A 185 -12.72 29.56 -20.52
C ASP A 185 -13.87 30.48 -20.04
N ASP A 186 -14.47 31.27 -20.96
CA ASP A 186 -15.56 32.21 -20.65
C ASP A 186 -16.82 31.55 -20.05
N THR A 187 -16.92 30.22 -20.11
CA THR A 187 -18.06 29.43 -19.61
C THR A 187 -17.76 28.69 -18.31
N GLU A 188 -16.50 28.59 -17.92
CA GLU A 188 -16.06 27.86 -16.74
C GLU A 188 -15.72 28.82 -15.59
N ASN A 189 -16.39 28.63 -14.44
CA ASN A 189 -16.10 29.38 -13.22
C ASN A 189 -15.34 28.48 -12.25
N ILE A 190 -14.02 28.42 -12.41
CA ILE A 190 -13.14 27.52 -11.66
C ILE A 190 -12.60 28.20 -10.39
N GLU A 191 -12.81 27.56 -9.24
CA GLU A 191 -12.16 27.88 -7.96
C GLU A 191 -10.95 26.96 -7.74
N LYS A 192 -9.75 27.54 -7.60
CA LYS A 192 -8.53 26.81 -7.22
C LYS A 192 -8.55 26.48 -5.72
N VAL A 193 -8.27 25.23 -5.38
CA VAL A 193 -8.19 24.77 -3.98
C VAL A 193 -6.85 24.11 -3.73
N TYR A 194 -6.13 24.67 -2.76
CA TYR A 194 -4.92 24.06 -2.23
C TYR A 194 -5.29 23.25 -0.99
N LEU A 195 -4.99 21.96 -1.01
CA LEU A 195 -5.16 21.07 0.14
C LEU A 195 -3.80 20.58 0.59
N ASP A 196 -3.47 20.80 1.85
CA ASP A 196 -2.31 20.13 2.42
C ASP A 196 -2.51 18.59 2.40
N LEU A 197 -1.44 17.85 2.64
CA LEU A 197 -1.51 16.38 2.58
C LEU A 197 -2.46 15.76 3.61
N ASN A 198 -2.72 16.42 4.74
CA ASN A 198 -3.66 15.94 5.75
C ASN A 198 -5.11 16.21 5.32
N GLU A 199 -5.38 17.39 4.77
CA GLU A 199 -6.67 17.76 4.19
C GLU A 199 -7.02 16.86 3.01
N ALA A 200 -6.09 16.62 2.09
CA ALA A 200 -6.27 15.68 0.99
C ALA A 200 -6.54 14.25 1.51
N LYS A 201 -5.84 13.80 2.56
CA LYS A 201 -6.12 12.51 3.21
C LYS A 201 -7.51 12.45 3.86
N ALA A 202 -8.05 13.57 4.32
CA ALA A 202 -9.39 13.61 4.89
C ALA A 202 -10.46 13.32 3.84
N ILE A 203 -10.24 13.70 2.58
CA ILE A 203 -11.13 13.35 1.45
C ILE A 203 -11.28 11.82 1.32
N LEU A 204 -10.17 11.08 1.40
CA LEU A 204 -10.19 9.61 1.31
C LEU A 204 -10.94 8.91 2.46
N LYS A 205 -11.15 9.60 3.58
CA LYS A 205 -11.81 9.06 4.77
C LYS A 205 -13.30 9.41 4.83
N ALA A 206 -13.78 10.30 3.97
CA ALA A 206 -15.17 10.71 3.98
C ALA A 206 -16.07 9.61 3.41
N ASP A 207 -17.18 9.31 4.09
CA ASP A 207 -18.16 8.31 3.64
C ASP A 207 -18.79 8.68 2.28
N VAL A 208 -18.94 9.98 2.03
CA VAL A 208 -19.44 10.53 0.77
C VAL A 208 -18.50 11.66 0.33
N THR A 209 -17.94 11.51 -0.87
CA THR A 209 -17.09 12.52 -1.48
C THR A 209 -17.68 12.96 -2.82
N LEU A 210 -17.76 14.27 -3.03
CA LEU A 210 -18.19 14.89 -4.30
C LEU A 210 -16.99 15.12 -5.22
N SER A 211 -16.31 14.03 -5.55
CA SER A 211 -15.12 14.02 -6.41
C SER A 211 -15.11 12.78 -7.30
N PRO A 212 -14.56 12.87 -8.52
CA PRO A 212 -14.43 11.72 -9.40
C PRO A 212 -13.44 10.70 -8.82
N PRO A 213 -13.59 9.39 -9.15
CA PRO A 213 -12.64 8.36 -8.73
C PRO A 213 -11.17 8.66 -9.12
N GLY A 214 -10.94 9.34 -10.25
CA GLY A 214 -9.62 9.78 -10.68
C GLY A 214 -8.91 10.67 -9.65
N LEU A 215 -9.64 11.58 -8.99
CA LEU A 215 -9.09 12.39 -7.89
C LEU A 215 -8.73 11.52 -6.69
N LEU A 216 -9.61 10.61 -6.28
CA LEU A 216 -9.36 9.73 -5.12
C LEU A 216 -8.13 8.85 -5.35
N TYR A 217 -8.01 8.28 -6.56
CA TYR A 217 -6.83 7.53 -6.97
C TYR A 217 -5.58 8.43 -6.95
N GLY A 218 -5.68 9.65 -7.47
CA GLY A 218 -4.57 10.59 -7.48
C GLY A 218 -4.07 10.99 -6.09
N VAL A 219 -4.97 11.27 -5.16
CA VAL A 219 -4.63 11.53 -3.75
C VAL A 219 -3.99 10.31 -3.09
N GLN A 220 -4.51 9.10 -3.37
CA GLN A 220 -3.93 7.86 -2.86
C GLN A 220 -2.54 7.59 -3.43
N CYS A 221 -2.31 7.90 -4.72
CA CYS A 221 -0.99 7.81 -5.36
C CYS A 221 0.00 8.85 -4.81
N CYS A 222 -0.46 10.05 -4.44
CA CYS A 222 0.39 11.06 -3.80
C CYS A 222 0.91 10.62 -2.41
N ARG A 223 0.31 9.61 -1.76
CA ARG A 223 0.91 8.98 -0.57
C ARG A 223 2.25 8.30 -0.86
N VAL A 224 2.54 7.99 -2.13
CA VAL A 224 3.81 7.40 -2.58
C VAL A 224 4.82 8.48 -2.96
N VAL A 225 4.38 9.72 -3.20
CA VAL A 225 5.21 10.83 -3.71
C VAL A 225 5.54 11.87 -2.64
N ALA A 226 4.66 12.07 -1.65
CA ALA A 226 5.04 12.74 -0.42
C ALA A 226 6.01 11.83 0.35
N GLU A 227 7.24 12.31 0.58
CA GLU A 227 8.36 11.55 1.14
C GLU A 227 8.04 10.88 2.49
N ASP A 228 7.46 9.68 2.46
CA ASP A 228 7.40 8.81 3.62
C ASP A 228 8.83 8.36 3.94
N LYS A 229 9.45 9.06 4.88
CA LYS A 229 10.81 8.76 5.34
C LYS A 229 10.78 7.54 6.26
N LEU A 230 11.47 6.48 5.87
CA LEU A 230 11.76 5.36 6.76
C LEU A 230 12.81 5.83 7.78
N ILE A 231 12.38 6.07 9.02
CA ILE A 231 13.26 6.59 10.09
C ILE A 231 13.82 5.50 11.02
N PHE A 232 13.23 4.32 11.01
CA PHE A 232 13.62 3.22 11.91
C PHE A 232 13.18 1.87 11.34
N LEU A 233 14.00 0.85 11.57
CA LEU A 233 13.71 -0.53 11.19
C LEU A 233 13.99 -1.46 12.38
N GLN A 234 12.97 -2.23 12.78
CA GLN A 234 13.13 -3.38 13.66
C GLN A 234 12.86 -4.65 12.86
N ALA A 235 13.81 -5.57 12.85
CA ALA A 235 13.70 -6.82 12.15
C ALA A 235 13.95 -8.00 13.09
N VAL A 236 13.11 -9.02 12.98
CA VAL A 236 13.19 -10.26 13.75
C VAL A 236 13.18 -11.42 12.77
N TRP A 237 14.14 -12.33 12.91
CA TRP A 237 14.29 -13.49 12.05
C TRP A 237 14.52 -14.74 12.88
N ARG A 238 14.02 -15.87 12.37
CA ARG A 238 14.40 -17.20 12.87
C ARG A 238 15.84 -17.49 12.47
N HIS A 239 16.50 -18.37 13.24
CA HIS A 239 17.75 -18.99 12.81
C HIS A 239 17.59 -19.75 11.48
N GLY A 240 18.71 -20.07 10.84
CA GLY A 240 18.72 -20.84 9.59
C GLY A 240 18.55 -22.33 9.83
N ASP A 241 18.75 -23.09 8.76
CA ASP A 241 18.80 -24.54 8.81
C ASP A 241 19.76 -25.08 9.90
N ARG A 242 19.33 -26.15 10.58
CA ARG A 242 20.02 -26.73 11.74
C ARG A 242 19.78 -28.23 11.84
N SER A 243 20.62 -28.93 12.59
CA SER A 243 20.32 -30.30 13.05
C SER A 243 19.10 -30.33 13.99
N PRO A 244 18.45 -31.50 14.17
CA PRO A 244 17.36 -31.66 15.14
C PRO A 244 17.81 -31.29 16.56
N THR A 245 16.90 -30.84 17.42
CA THR A 245 17.24 -30.57 18.84
C THR A 245 17.17 -31.82 19.71
N THR A 246 16.48 -32.84 19.21
CA THR A 246 16.33 -34.20 19.74
C THR A 246 15.58 -35.00 18.68
N THR A 247 15.53 -36.32 18.84
CA THR A 247 14.67 -37.20 18.03
C THR A 247 14.00 -38.26 18.92
N PHE A 248 13.22 -39.16 18.31
CA PHE A 248 12.58 -40.28 18.98
C PHE A 248 13.53 -41.50 19.15
N PRO A 249 13.31 -42.35 20.17
CA PRO A 249 14.24 -43.43 20.51
C PRO A 249 14.62 -44.40 19.38
N THR A 250 13.69 -44.72 18.48
CA THR A 250 13.91 -45.69 17.40
C THR A 250 14.44 -45.08 16.11
N ASP A 251 14.69 -43.76 16.08
CA ASP A 251 15.27 -43.10 14.92
C ASP A 251 16.70 -43.62 14.67
N PRO A 252 17.05 -44.09 13.45
CA PRO A 252 18.43 -44.46 13.13
C PRO A 252 19.40 -43.26 13.20
N ASN A 253 18.92 -42.03 13.02
CA ASN A 253 19.73 -40.81 12.91
C ASN A 253 19.95 -40.10 14.25
N GLN A 254 20.56 -40.81 15.21
CA GLN A 254 20.90 -40.28 16.53
C GLN A 254 21.98 -39.17 16.49
N GLU A 255 22.33 -38.59 17.64
CA GLU A 255 23.18 -37.39 17.72
C GLU A 255 24.50 -37.49 16.95
N ALA A 256 25.13 -38.68 17.00
CA ALA A 256 26.41 -38.95 16.36
C ALA A 256 26.37 -38.83 14.82
N THR A 257 25.19 -38.92 14.21
CA THR A 257 25.00 -38.70 12.77
C THR A 257 25.24 -37.24 12.38
N TRP A 258 25.06 -36.31 13.33
CA TRP A 258 25.15 -34.87 13.08
C TRP A 258 26.54 -34.36 13.46
N HIS A 259 27.26 -33.79 12.51
CA HIS A 259 28.66 -33.36 12.66
C HIS A 259 28.95 -32.53 13.92
N GLN A 260 28.01 -31.68 14.33
CA GLN A 260 28.14 -30.81 15.52
C GLN A 260 27.15 -31.20 16.64
N GLY A 261 26.50 -32.36 16.54
CA GLY A 261 25.45 -32.80 17.46
C GLY A 261 24.13 -32.04 17.30
N TRP A 262 23.30 -32.07 18.34
CA TRP A 262 21.94 -31.53 18.28
C TRP A 262 21.85 -30.01 18.28
N GLY A 263 20.86 -29.51 17.55
CA GLY A 263 20.40 -28.12 17.58
C GLY A 263 21.39 -27.09 17.03
N GLN A 264 22.44 -27.54 16.34
CA GLN A 264 23.50 -26.69 15.80
C GLN A 264 23.17 -26.22 14.39
N LEU A 265 23.56 -24.98 14.08
CA LEU A 265 23.36 -24.40 12.75
C LEU A 265 24.23 -25.13 11.72
N SER A 266 23.64 -25.48 10.57
CA SER A 266 24.37 -26.12 9.49
C SER A 266 25.08 -25.08 8.61
N ALA A 267 25.99 -25.55 7.74
CA ALA A 267 26.58 -24.70 6.70
C ALA A 267 25.52 -24.14 5.73
N LEU A 268 24.43 -24.90 5.49
CA LEU A 268 23.28 -24.41 4.74
C LEU A 268 22.59 -23.26 5.48
N GLY A 269 22.41 -23.37 6.80
CA GLY A 269 21.84 -22.31 7.64
C GLY A 269 22.67 -21.03 7.63
N MET A 270 24.00 -21.15 7.70
CA MET A 270 24.92 -20.01 7.53
C MET A 270 24.72 -19.35 6.16
N LYS A 271 24.70 -20.15 5.08
CA LYS A 271 24.48 -19.66 3.70
C LYS A 271 23.13 -18.96 3.53
N GLN A 272 22.07 -19.47 4.14
CA GLN A 272 20.75 -18.84 4.13
C GLN A 272 20.80 -17.45 4.78
N HIS A 273 21.47 -17.31 5.92
CA HIS A 273 21.60 -16.02 6.59
C HIS A 273 22.49 -15.03 5.85
N VAL A 274 23.58 -15.48 5.22
CA VAL A 274 24.39 -14.62 4.34
C VAL A 274 23.52 -14.05 3.21
N ARG A 275 22.70 -14.89 2.55
CA ARG A 275 21.78 -14.44 1.49
C ARG A 275 20.70 -13.49 2.00
N LEU A 276 20.16 -13.75 3.19
CA LEU A 276 19.21 -12.84 3.83
C LEU A 276 19.87 -11.48 4.09
N GLY A 277 21.07 -11.46 4.66
CA GLY A 277 21.85 -10.23 4.88
C GLY A 277 22.10 -9.47 3.57
N GLN A 278 22.48 -10.15 2.49
CA GLN A 278 22.65 -9.53 1.16
C GLN A 278 21.35 -8.91 0.64
N THR A 279 20.22 -9.61 0.81
CA THR A 279 18.90 -9.10 0.42
C THR A 279 18.52 -7.85 1.21
N LEU A 280 18.77 -7.86 2.53
CA LEU A 280 18.54 -6.71 3.39
C LEU A 280 19.43 -5.53 2.99
N ARG A 281 20.70 -5.78 2.63
CA ARG A 281 21.62 -4.73 2.16
C ARG A 281 21.10 -4.10 0.86
N GLN A 282 20.71 -4.93 -0.09
CA GLN A 282 20.13 -4.45 -1.36
C GLN A 282 18.91 -3.58 -1.11
N ARG A 283 18.04 -4.00 -0.18
CA ARG A 283 16.87 -3.23 0.18
C ARG A 283 17.24 -1.92 0.87
N TYR A 284 17.99 -1.93 1.97
CA TYR A 284 18.07 -0.79 2.89
C TYR A 284 19.29 0.12 2.71
N ILE A 285 20.36 -0.36 2.07
CA ILE A 285 21.55 0.45 1.78
C ILE A 285 21.60 0.83 0.30
N VAL A 286 21.36 -0.12 -0.62
CA VAL A 286 21.50 0.12 -2.06
C VAL A 286 20.26 0.81 -2.63
N ASN A 287 19.07 0.23 -2.45
CA ASN A 287 17.82 0.81 -2.97
C ASN A 287 17.30 1.95 -2.08
N ASN A 288 17.70 1.97 -0.80
CA ASN A 288 17.40 2.99 0.20
C ASN A 288 15.94 3.52 0.16
N PRO A 289 14.91 2.65 0.22
CA PRO A 289 13.53 3.08 0.17
C PRO A 289 13.21 3.96 1.37
N GLY A 290 12.60 5.12 1.12
CA GLY A 290 12.25 6.06 2.18
C GLY A 290 13.45 6.76 2.81
N ASN A 291 14.62 6.82 2.17
CA ASN A 291 15.78 7.59 2.63
C ASN A 291 16.21 7.30 4.08
N LEU A 292 16.29 6.01 4.46
CA LEU A 292 16.79 5.57 5.77
C LEU A 292 18.26 5.95 5.98
N ASN A 293 19.03 6.05 4.90
CA ASN A 293 20.42 6.53 4.88
C ASN A 293 21.36 5.77 5.83
N LEU A 294 21.25 4.45 5.89
CA LEU A 294 22.26 3.61 6.56
C LEU A 294 23.61 3.73 5.84
N SER A 295 24.68 3.82 6.61
CA SER A 295 26.03 3.90 6.10
C SER A 295 26.40 2.63 5.30
N PRO A 296 27.08 2.76 4.14
CA PRO A 296 27.53 1.60 3.37
C PRO A 296 28.48 0.68 4.13
N SER A 297 29.24 1.25 5.08
CA SER A 297 30.16 0.60 6.01
C SER A 297 29.56 0.58 7.41
N TYR A 298 29.91 -0.42 8.22
CA TYR A 298 29.35 -0.57 9.56
C TYR A 298 29.78 0.57 10.50
N THR A 299 28.85 1.02 11.33
CA THR A 299 29.09 1.92 12.45
C THR A 299 28.26 1.49 13.65
N ASN A 300 28.85 1.54 14.84
CA ASN A 300 28.18 1.12 16.08
C ASN A 300 27.03 2.06 16.50
N TYR A 301 26.88 3.22 15.84
CA TYR A 301 25.83 4.20 16.14
C TYR A 301 24.52 3.96 15.37
N GLU A 302 24.53 3.14 14.32
CA GLU A 302 23.36 2.94 13.45
C GLU A 302 22.65 1.61 13.69
N ILE A 303 23.36 0.59 14.17
CA ILE A 303 22.85 -0.78 14.24
C ILE A 303 23.12 -1.42 15.60
N TYR A 304 22.07 -2.04 16.12
CA TYR A 304 22.11 -2.91 17.29
C TYR A 304 21.63 -4.30 16.90
N VAL A 305 22.47 -5.31 17.14
CA VAL A 305 22.13 -6.72 16.87
C VAL A 305 21.99 -7.46 18.18
N ARG A 306 20.84 -8.11 18.36
CA ARG A 306 20.55 -8.96 19.52
C ARG A 306 20.19 -10.37 19.06
N SER A 307 20.69 -11.36 19.78
CA SER A 307 20.34 -12.77 19.64
C SER A 307 19.82 -13.30 20.99
N SER A 308 19.09 -14.42 20.94
CA SER A 308 18.97 -15.28 22.12
C SER A 308 20.29 -16.03 22.35
N ASP A 309 20.51 -16.50 23.58
CA ASP A 309 21.73 -17.20 23.97
C ASP A 309 21.71 -18.68 23.56
N VAL A 310 21.75 -18.90 22.24
CA VAL A 310 21.81 -20.21 21.63
C VAL A 310 22.77 -20.16 20.44
N ASN A 311 23.70 -21.12 20.34
CA ASN A 311 24.72 -21.14 19.29
C ASN A 311 24.13 -20.90 17.89
N ARG A 312 23.03 -21.57 17.54
CA ARG A 312 22.42 -21.42 16.22
C ARG A 312 21.90 -20.02 15.91
N THR A 313 21.39 -19.29 16.89
CA THR A 313 20.87 -17.92 16.68
C THR A 313 22.02 -16.92 16.63
N LEU A 314 23.05 -17.09 17.48
CA LEU A 314 24.27 -16.29 17.46
C LEU A 314 25.02 -16.41 16.13
N ILE A 315 25.25 -17.63 15.66
CA ILE A 315 25.94 -17.91 14.38
C ILE A 315 25.09 -17.43 13.19
N SER A 316 23.76 -17.56 13.26
CA SER A 316 22.84 -16.98 12.27
C SER A 316 22.96 -15.45 12.18
N ALA A 317 23.00 -14.76 13.33
CA ALA A 317 23.14 -13.31 13.38
C ALA A 317 24.49 -12.86 12.80
N MET A 318 25.59 -13.53 13.18
CA MET A 318 26.92 -13.28 12.61
C MET A 318 26.95 -13.52 11.09
N SER A 319 26.38 -14.64 10.62
CA SER A 319 26.27 -14.96 9.20
C SER A 319 25.44 -13.94 8.42
N ASN A 320 24.37 -13.41 9.02
CA ASN A 320 23.57 -12.35 8.42
C ASN A 320 24.37 -11.06 8.27
N MET A 321 25.11 -10.66 9.31
CA MET A 321 25.96 -9.47 9.29
C MET A 321 27.11 -9.58 8.29
N ILE A 322 27.66 -10.78 8.07
CA ILE A 322 28.59 -11.04 6.97
C ILE A 322 27.93 -10.73 5.61
N GLY A 323 26.68 -11.16 5.40
CA GLY A 323 25.94 -10.83 4.18
C GLY A 323 25.57 -9.35 4.05
N PHE A 324 25.28 -8.69 5.17
CA PHE A 324 24.80 -7.31 5.21
C PHE A 324 25.92 -6.27 5.05
N TYR A 325 27.12 -6.53 5.59
CA TYR A 325 28.27 -5.61 5.52
C TYR A 325 29.55 -6.17 4.88
N GLY A 326 29.66 -7.47 4.62
CA GLY A 326 30.92 -8.11 4.26
C GLY A 326 31.50 -7.83 2.86
N ALA A 327 30.99 -6.85 2.10
CA ALA A 327 31.34 -6.71 0.69
C ALA A 327 31.52 -5.29 0.13
N ALA A 328 31.48 -4.21 0.91
CA ALA A 328 31.67 -2.87 0.33
C ALA A 328 32.36 -1.87 1.26
N ASN A 329 33.32 -1.15 0.69
CA ASN A 329 33.99 0.03 1.25
C ASN A 329 34.58 -0.14 2.65
N VAL A 330 35.35 -1.22 2.86
CA VAL A 330 36.12 -1.44 4.10
C VAL A 330 37.62 -1.32 3.84
N THR A 331 38.32 -0.72 4.80
CA THR A 331 39.74 -0.36 4.74
C THR A 331 40.52 -1.18 5.76
N ALA A 332 41.57 -1.88 5.30
CA ALA A 332 42.48 -2.61 6.17
C ALA A 332 43.20 -1.63 7.12
N GLY A 333 43.40 -2.03 8.37
CA GLY A 333 43.98 -1.20 9.43
C GLY A 333 43.03 -0.18 10.06
N LEU A 334 41.82 -0.01 9.52
CA LEU A 334 40.77 0.84 10.08
C LEU A 334 39.55 0.02 10.49
N ASP A 335 38.94 -0.70 9.55
CA ASP A 335 37.71 -1.47 9.78
C ASP A 335 37.99 -2.92 10.22
N TYR A 336 39.18 -3.43 9.88
CA TYR A 336 39.67 -4.75 10.27
C TYR A 336 41.21 -4.79 10.28
N PRO A 337 41.85 -5.71 11.01
CA PRO A 337 43.31 -5.84 11.05
C PRO A 337 43.95 -6.06 9.67
N ASP A 338 44.99 -5.29 9.35
CA ASP A 338 45.81 -5.46 8.16
C ASP A 338 46.90 -6.51 8.43
N MET A 339 46.52 -7.78 8.46
CA MET A 339 47.45 -8.90 8.68
C MET A 339 47.05 -10.17 7.91
N PRO A 340 48.02 -10.99 7.45
CA PRO A 340 47.74 -12.17 6.63
C PRO A 340 46.85 -13.23 7.30
N GLU A 341 46.89 -13.32 8.63
CA GLU A 341 46.10 -14.27 9.42
C GLU A 341 44.63 -13.86 9.54
N TRP A 342 44.32 -12.59 9.24
CA TRP A 342 42.94 -12.09 9.32
C TRP A 342 42.11 -12.65 8.15
N PRO A 343 40.86 -13.11 8.39
CA PRO A 343 40.05 -13.73 7.36
C PRO A 343 39.49 -12.70 6.35
N GLY A 344 40.32 -12.31 5.40
CA GLY A 344 39.95 -11.43 4.29
C GLY A 344 39.40 -10.07 4.75
N LYS A 345 38.27 -9.64 4.18
CA LYS A 345 37.61 -8.36 4.49
C LYS A 345 36.56 -8.47 5.61
N PHE A 346 36.73 -9.42 6.52
CA PHE A 346 35.77 -9.64 7.59
C PHE A 346 35.80 -8.48 8.59
N VAL A 347 34.67 -7.79 8.74
CA VAL A 347 34.45 -6.78 9.78
C VAL A 347 33.60 -7.42 10.88
N PRO A 348 34.12 -7.53 12.12
CA PRO A 348 33.37 -8.12 13.22
C PRO A 348 32.29 -7.15 13.68
N ILE A 349 31.04 -7.63 13.74
CA ILE A 349 29.89 -6.86 14.22
C ILE A 349 29.40 -7.49 15.51
N ALA A 350 29.24 -6.67 16.55
CA ALA A 350 28.83 -7.14 17.87
C ALA A 350 27.40 -7.72 17.82
N VAL A 351 27.25 -8.95 18.33
CA VAL A 351 25.95 -9.59 18.56
C VAL A 351 25.76 -9.71 20.07
N HIS A 352 24.80 -8.97 20.60
CA HIS A 352 24.50 -8.96 22.02
C HIS A 352 23.55 -10.09 22.39
N THR A 353 23.72 -10.67 23.57
CA THR A 353 22.87 -11.73 24.10
C THR A 353 22.64 -11.52 25.59
N VAL A 354 21.62 -12.19 26.11
CA VAL A 354 21.33 -12.29 27.55
C VAL A 354 21.23 -13.78 27.86
N ASP A 355 21.87 -14.20 28.95
CA ASP A 355 21.82 -15.58 29.43
C ASP A 355 20.37 -16.10 29.45
N HIS A 356 20.17 -17.29 28.88
CA HIS A 356 18.87 -17.82 28.47
C HIS A 356 17.79 -17.81 29.58
N PRO A 357 18.08 -18.13 30.86
CA PRO A 357 17.08 -18.07 31.94
C PRO A 357 16.58 -16.66 32.26
N TYR A 358 17.36 -15.63 31.91
CA TYR A 358 17.06 -14.22 32.19
C TYR A 358 16.62 -13.45 30.93
N ASP A 359 16.52 -14.11 29.78
CA ASP A 359 16.14 -13.50 28.52
C ASP A 359 14.60 -13.40 28.34
N TYR A 360 13.98 -12.41 28.98
CA TYR A 360 12.53 -12.19 28.86
C TYR A 360 12.04 -11.65 27.50
N ILE A 361 12.95 -11.42 26.53
CA ILE A 361 12.62 -10.87 25.21
C ILE A 361 12.81 -11.93 24.12
N GLY A 362 13.95 -12.61 24.13
CA GLY A 362 14.36 -13.58 23.11
C GLY A 362 14.05 -15.04 23.47
N ASN A 363 13.88 -15.37 24.75
CA ASN A 363 13.49 -16.72 25.18
C ASN A 363 11.95 -16.80 25.32
N THR A 364 11.31 -17.39 24.31
CA THR A 364 9.87 -17.67 24.31
C THR A 364 9.44 -18.65 25.39
N ASP A 365 10.39 -19.42 25.93
CA ASP A 365 10.18 -20.42 26.97
C ASP A 365 10.56 -19.92 28.37
N SER A 366 10.69 -18.60 28.54
CA SER A 366 10.92 -17.96 29.84
C SER A 366 10.00 -18.51 30.93
N ILE A 367 10.55 -18.68 32.15
CA ILE A 367 9.83 -19.28 33.27
C ILE A 367 8.63 -18.39 33.63
N CYS A 368 7.43 -18.91 33.37
CA CYS A 368 6.18 -18.20 33.62
C CYS A 368 5.12 -19.21 34.09
N PRO A 369 4.82 -19.30 35.41
CA PRO A 369 3.82 -20.24 35.93
C PRO A 369 2.44 -20.06 35.29
N ARG A 370 2.11 -18.83 34.85
CA ARG A 370 0.85 -18.55 34.17
C ARG A 370 0.77 -19.21 32.79
N ARG A 371 1.90 -19.35 32.07
CA ARG A 371 1.94 -20.06 30.79
C ARG A 371 1.48 -21.51 30.96
N ASP A 372 2.01 -22.19 31.97
CA ASP A 372 1.69 -23.59 32.21
C ASP A 372 0.22 -23.76 32.62
N GLN A 373 -0.32 -22.84 33.44
CA GLN A 373 -1.76 -22.81 33.74
C GLN A 373 -2.63 -22.61 32.50
N ILE A 374 -2.25 -21.69 31.60
CA ILE A 374 -2.97 -21.45 30.36
C ILE A 374 -2.89 -22.68 29.45
N TRP A 375 -1.73 -23.34 29.39
CA TRP A 375 -1.55 -24.56 28.62
C TRP A 375 -2.47 -25.69 29.09
N GLU A 376 -2.62 -25.87 30.40
CA GLU A 376 -3.57 -26.85 30.94
C GLU A 376 -5.04 -26.47 30.68
N LEU A 377 -5.37 -25.17 30.60
CA LEU A 377 -6.70 -24.73 30.16
C LEU A 377 -6.93 -24.99 28.66
N VAL A 378 -5.90 -24.79 27.81
CA VAL A 378 -5.98 -25.10 26.37
C VAL A 378 -6.28 -26.58 26.16
N LYS A 379 -5.65 -27.48 26.93
CA LYS A 379 -5.92 -28.92 26.85
C LYS A 379 -7.36 -29.32 27.20
N GLN A 380 -8.08 -28.46 27.92
CA GLN A 380 -9.47 -28.70 28.33
C GLN A 380 -10.48 -28.18 27.31
N THR A 381 -10.07 -27.43 26.28
CA THR A 381 -11.02 -26.88 25.32
C THR A 381 -11.55 -27.96 24.37
N PRO A 382 -12.77 -27.81 23.84
CA PRO A 382 -13.34 -28.76 22.89
C PRO A 382 -12.47 -28.94 21.64
N GLU A 383 -11.81 -27.89 21.16
CA GLU A 383 -10.94 -27.95 19.99
C GLU A 383 -9.75 -28.88 20.21
N TRP A 384 -9.10 -28.78 21.37
CA TRP A 384 -7.97 -29.65 21.72
C TRP A 384 -8.42 -31.10 21.89
N GLN A 385 -9.52 -31.31 22.61
CA GLN A 385 -10.05 -32.65 22.89
C GLN A 385 -10.51 -33.35 21.62
N ASN A 386 -11.24 -32.65 20.75
CA ASN A 386 -11.69 -33.18 19.46
C ASN A 386 -10.50 -33.51 18.56
N LEU A 387 -9.53 -32.59 18.41
CA LEU A 387 -8.35 -32.84 17.59
C LEU A 387 -7.53 -34.03 18.12
N THR A 388 -7.44 -34.18 19.45
CA THR A 388 -6.79 -35.33 20.07
C THR A 388 -7.52 -36.63 19.75
N GLN A 389 -8.84 -36.66 19.93
CA GLN A 389 -9.66 -37.86 19.71
C GLN A 389 -9.67 -38.29 18.24
N GLU A 390 -9.85 -37.34 17.31
CA GLU A 390 -9.87 -37.58 15.88
C GLU A 390 -8.56 -38.19 15.36
N ASN A 391 -7.43 -37.81 15.97
CA ASN A 391 -6.10 -38.25 15.57
C ASN A 391 -5.51 -39.38 16.43
N GLN A 392 -6.27 -39.92 17.39
CA GLN A 392 -5.82 -40.98 18.29
C GLN A 392 -5.23 -42.20 17.55
N PRO A 393 -5.85 -42.72 16.45
CA PRO A 393 -5.26 -43.85 15.73
C PRO A 393 -3.87 -43.57 15.15
N MET A 394 -3.62 -42.32 14.72
CA MET A 394 -2.30 -41.90 14.23
C MET A 394 -1.30 -41.85 15.38
N PHE A 395 -1.70 -41.30 16.53
CA PHE A 395 -0.83 -41.25 17.72
C PHE A 395 -0.47 -42.64 18.22
N ASP A 396 -1.40 -43.59 18.23
CA ASP A 396 -1.15 -44.98 18.63
C ASP A 396 -0.16 -45.66 17.67
N ALA A 397 -0.35 -45.47 16.36
CA ALA A 397 0.55 -46.01 15.34
C ALA A 397 1.96 -45.42 15.47
N LEU A 398 2.08 -44.09 15.60
CA LEU A 398 3.36 -43.41 15.78
C LEU A 398 4.04 -43.84 17.08
N SER A 399 3.29 -44.04 18.17
CA SER A 399 3.84 -44.49 19.46
C SER A 399 4.49 -45.87 19.36
N SER A 400 3.86 -46.79 18.63
CA SER A 400 4.41 -48.12 18.35
C SER A 400 5.72 -48.06 17.55
N ILE A 401 5.81 -47.14 16.58
CA ILE A 401 6.98 -46.99 15.70
C ILE A 401 8.13 -46.29 16.43
N THR A 402 7.84 -45.18 17.09
CA THR A 402 8.83 -44.23 17.61
C THR A 402 9.44 -44.65 18.95
N GLY A 403 8.79 -45.56 19.69
CA GLY A 403 9.27 -46.05 20.98
C GLY A 403 9.00 -45.10 22.16
N TRP A 404 8.11 -44.11 21.99
CA TRP A 404 7.62 -43.25 23.07
C TRP A 404 6.12 -42.96 22.92
N ASN A 405 5.47 -42.47 24.00
CA ASN A 405 4.06 -42.10 23.94
C ASN A 405 3.87 -40.78 23.19
N VAL A 406 3.30 -40.84 21.99
CA VAL A 406 3.02 -39.71 21.12
C VAL A 406 1.68 -39.11 21.47
N THR A 407 1.68 -37.80 21.71
CA THR A 407 0.50 -37.00 22.02
C THR A 407 0.49 -35.75 21.13
N LEU A 408 -0.64 -35.06 21.09
CA LEU A 408 -0.80 -33.85 20.28
C LEU A 408 0.25 -32.76 20.59
N ASP A 409 0.70 -32.65 21.84
CA ASP A 409 1.77 -31.72 22.26
C ASP A 409 3.19 -32.22 21.97
N LYS A 410 3.38 -33.50 21.64
CA LYS A 410 4.69 -34.12 21.38
C LYS A 410 4.96 -34.43 19.92
N ILE A 411 3.93 -34.47 19.08
CA ILE A 411 4.07 -34.82 17.66
C ILE A 411 5.00 -33.87 16.90
N GLY A 412 5.07 -32.60 17.31
CA GLY A 412 5.96 -31.61 16.69
C GLY A 412 7.45 -31.99 16.75
N THR A 413 7.87 -32.71 17.78
CA THR A 413 9.27 -33.15 17.92
C THR A 413 9.61 -34.23 16.89
N ILE A 414 8.69 -35.17 16.63
CA ILE A 414 8.86 -36.22 15.60
C ILE A 414 8.93 -35.58 14.22
N PHE A 415 7.96 -34.72 13.93
CA PHE A 415 7.91 -34.00 12.66
C PHE A 415 9.18 -33.16 12.43
N SER A 416 9.65 -32.46 13.46
CA SER A 416 10.85 -31.64 13.34
C SER A 416 12.10 -32.47 13.05
N ALA A 417 12.25 -33.67 13.60
CA ALA A 417 13.41 -34.52 13.31
C ALA A 417 13.34 -35.02 11.86
N MET A 418 12.23 -35.65 11.48
CA MET A 418 12.03 -36.20 10.14
C MET A 418 12.15 -35.14 9.04
N TYR A 419 11.63 -33.93 9.26
CA TYR A 419 11.72 -32.84 8.28
C TYR A 419 13.16 -32.39 8.02
N ILE A 420 14.04 -32.50 9.03
CA ILE A 420 15.45 -32.09 8.90
C ILE A 420 16.29 -33.18 8.22
N GLU A 421 15.87 -34.45 8.32
CA GLU A 421 16.57 -35.59 7.73
C GLU A 421 16.35 -35.76 6.21
N VAL A 422 15.31 -35.13 5.65
CA VAL A 422 14.93 -35.19 4.24
C VAL A 422 15.42 -33.95 3.50
#